data_AF-A0AAE6KQ62-F1
#
_entry.id   AF-A0AAE6KQ62-F1
#
_cell.length_a   1.000
_cell.length_b   1.000
_cell.length_c   1.000
_cell.angle_alpha   90.00
_cell.angle_beta   90.00
_cell.angle_gamma   90.00
#
_symmetry.space_group_name_H-M   'P 1'
#
loop_
_entity.id
_entity.type
_entity.pdbx_description
1 polymer ?
#
loop_
_entity_poly.entity_id
_entity_poly.type
_entity_poly.pdbx_seq_one_letter_code
_entity_poly.pdbx_strand_id
1 'polypeptide(L)'
;MNSQRPSRGRQSGQAMVEAALSLPLVVFLVLGTLQLFLMLQARVLAQYAAFRATRAGSVAHGECERMSHAAILALLPSFHSFIGMRTPEVGGEHGGGVGAPERLAMAFAPRRDNRYQAGLDGVHTGSIVWINRGLAGGGVESPQDRGFDDPGHLRRLEVRLIYWYPMRIPFANWVMSRMFLAQLGIQDYTAANPLVLAERNANWGAGEFTSTYALAADVRDELASRVGRREYVFPIETSFTMRMMTPVKARHFASMDCPR
;
A
#
# COMPACT_ATOMS: atom_id res chain seq x y z
N MET A 1 -7.03 56.49 -48.09
CA MET A 1 -6.32 55.83 -46.96
C MET A 1 -7.36 55.16 -46.07
N ASN A 2 -7.60 53.85 -46.23
CA ASN A 2 -8.57 53.12 -45.42
C ASN A 2 -7.82 52.36 -44.31
N SER A 3 -7.93 52.85 -43.08
CA SER A 3 -7.44 52.18 -41.88
C SER A 3 -8.38 51.05 -41.47
N GLN A 4 -8.02 49.81 -41.78
CA GLN A 4 -8.62 48.63 -41.16
C GLN A 4 -8.06 48.48 -39.73
N ARG A 5 -8.90 48.66 -38.71
CA ARG A 5 -8.57 48.30 -37.32
C ARG A 5 -8.87 46.80 -37.12
N PRO A 6 -7.93 45.98 -36.62
CA PRO A 6 -8.19 44.57 -36.37
C PRO A 6 -9.10 44.38 -35.16
N SER A 7 -10.07 43.48 -35.29
CA SER A 7 -11.07 43.14 -34.27
C SER A 7 -10.43 42.39 -33.08
N ARG A 8 -10.16 43.11 -31.99
CA ARG A 8 -9.68 42.54 -30.70
C ARG A 8 -10.73 41.70 -29.94
N GLY A 9 -12.00 41.69 -30.37
CA GLY A 9 -13.11 41.05 -29.64
C GLY A 9 -13.24 39.53 -29.79
N ARG A 10 -12.54 38.89 -30.75
CA ARG A 10 -12.67 37.43 -31.01
C ARG A 10 -11.65 36.56 -30.26
N GLN A 11 -10.58 37.15 -29.73
CA GLN A 11 -9.53 36.40 -29.01
C GLN A 11 -9.82 36.23 -27.50
N SER A 12 -10.60 37.12 -26.88
CA SER A 12 -10.85 37.07 -25.43
C SER A 12 -11.76 35.92 -25.00
N GLY A 13 -12.63 35.41 -25.87
CA GLY A 13 -13.51 34.26 -25.60
C GLY A 13 -12.85 32.90 -25.84
N GLN A 14 -11.90 32.82 -26.77
CA GLN A 14 -11.20 31.58 -27.11
C GLN A 14 -10.29 31.12 -25.97
N ALA A 15 -9.55 32.03 -25.35
CA ALA A 15 -8.70 31.72 -24.20
C ALA A 15 -9.49 31.17 -23.02
N MET A 16 -10.73 31.63 -22.82
CA MET A 16 -11.62 31.11 -21.77
C MET A 16 -12.07 29.68 -22.08
N VAL A 17 -12.38 29.36 -23.34
CA VAL A 17 -12.78 28.00 -23.74
C VAL A 17 -11.59 27.03 -23.68
N GLU A 18 -10.42 27.45 -24.15
CA GLU A 18 -9.20 26.65 -24.06
C GLU A 18 -8.78 26.42 -22.60
N ALA A 19 -8.91 27.43 -21.73
CA ALA A 19 -8.69 27.28 -20.29
C ALA A 19 -9.73 26.36 -19.63
N ALA A 20 -11.01 26.46 -20.02
CA ALA A 20 -12.08 25.63 -19.46
C ALA A 20 -11.88 24.14 -19.76
N LEU A 21 -11.23 23.80 -20.88
CA LEU A 21 -10.90 22.42 -21.24
C LEU A 21 -9.54 21.97 -20.68
N SER A 22 -8.53 22.83 -20.72
CA SER A 22 -7.16 22.47 -20.32
C SER A 22 -6.95 22.47 -18.80
N LEU A 23 -7.56 23.40 -18.06
CA LEU A 23 -7.35 23.53 -16.61
C LEU A 23 -7.79 22.26 -15.85
N PRO A 24 -9.00 21.68 -16.09
CA PRO A 24 -9.38 20.42 -15.43
C PRO A 24 -8.43 19.27 -15.76
N LEU A 25 -7.92 19.20 -17.00
CA LEU A 25 -6.98 18.17 -17.43
C LEU A 25 -5.63 18.30 -16.73
N VAL A 26 -5.09 19.53 -16.64
CA VAL A 26 -3.83 19.81 -15.94
C VAL A 26 -3.98 19.54 -14.44
N VAL A 27 -5.08 19.98 -13.82
CA VAL A 27 -5.36 19.68 -12.40
C VAL A 27 -5.46 18.18 -12.16
N PHE A 28 -6.13 17.44 -13.04
CA PHE A 28 -6.17 15.98 -12.95
C PHE A 28 -4.78 15.34 -13.06
N LEU A 29 -3.96 15.79 -14.01
CA LEU A 29 -2.60 15.28 -14.18
C LEU A 29 -1.73 15.57 -12.94
N VAL A 30 -1.81 16.78 -12.38
CA VAL A 30 -1.06 17.16 -11.17
C VAL A 30 -1.52 16.35 -9.96
N LEU A 31 -2.83 16.21 -9.74
CA LEU A 31 -3.35 15.40 -8.64
C LEU A 31 -3.05 13.90 -8.81
N GLY A 32 -3.13 13.38 -10.03
CA GLY A 32 -2.81 11.99 -10.36
C GLY A 32 -1.33 11.67 -10.14
N THR A 33 -0.43 12.55 -10.60
CA THR A 33 1.01 12.41 -10.37
C THR A 33 1.39 12.53 -8.90
N LEU A 34 0.73 13.42 -8.14
CA LEU A 34 0.89 13.48 -6.68
C LEU A 34 0.46 12.17 -6.01
N GLN A 35 -0.69 11.60 -6.41
CA GLN A 35 -1.16 10.32 -5.88
C GLN A 35 -0.17 9.18 -6.19
N LEU A 36 0.42 9.15 -7.39
CA LEU A 36 1.46 8.19 -7.75
C LEU A 36 2.72 8.35 -6.88
N PHE A 37 3.15 9.59 -6.64
CA PHE A 37 4.30 9.87 -5.76
C PHE A 37 4.04 9.38 -4.32
N LEU A 38 2.85 9.63 -3.78
CA LEU A 38 2.45 9.12 -2.46
C LEU A 38 2.45 7.59 -2.40
N MET A 39 2.02 6.91 -3.47
CA MET A 39 2.07 5.45 -3.56
C MET A 39 3.52 4.93 -3.63
N LEU A 40 4.41 5.64 -4.33
CA LEU A 40 5.83 5.29 -4.35
C LEU A 40 6.46 5.44 -2.96
N GLN A 41 6.14 6.52 -2.24
CA GLN A 41 6.55 6.70 -0.85
C GLN A 41 6.00 5.58 0.06
N ALA A 42 4.73 5.21 -0.12
CA ALA A 42 4.10 4.11 0.61
C ALA A 42 4.80 2.77 0.34
N ARG A 43 5.28 2.53 -0.89
CA ARG A 43 6.06 1.33 -1.23
C ARG A 43 7.37 1.26 -0.48
N VAL A 44 8.11 2.37 -0.36
CA VAL A 44 9.35 2.43 0.43
C VAL A 44 9.06 2.13 1.91
N LEU A 45 7.99 2.69 2.46
CA LEU A 45 7.57 2.40 3.84
C LEU A 45 7.14 0.94 4.02
N ALA A 46 6.47 0.33 3.03
CA ALA A 46 6.09 -1.08 3.05
C ALA A 46 7.30 -2.02 2.98
N GLN A 47 8.36 -1.67 2.25
CA GLN A 47 9.62 -2.42 2.26
C GLN A 47 10.28 -2.35 3.64
N TYR A 48 10.30 -1.16 4.24
CA TYR A 48 10.81 -0.97 5.59
C TYR A 48 9.97 -1.71 6.65
N ALA A 49 8.65 -1.74 6.47
CA ALA A 49 7.74 -2.48 7.32
C ALA A 49 7.96 -3.99 7.23
N ALA A 50 8.15 -4.54 6.03
CA ALA A 50 8.50 -5.95 5.83
C ALA A 50 9.82 -6.30 6.52
N PHE A 51 10.83 -5.43 6.41
CA PHE A 51 12.08 -5.58 7.15
C PHE A 51 11.85 -5.57 8.68
N ARG A 52 11.10 -4.60 9.21
CA ARG A 52 10.82 -4.52 10.66
C ARG A 52 10.02 -5.71 11.16
N ALA A 53 9.03 -6.16 10.41
CA ALA A 53 8.24 -7.35 10.73
C ALA A 53 9.13 -8.60 10.75
N THR A 54 9.96 -8.81 9.73
CA THR A 54 10.88 -9.95 9.66
C THR A 54 11.90 -9.91 10.80
N ARG A 55 12.45 -8.74 11.12
CA ARG A 55 13.36 -8.56 12.25
C ARG A 55 12.68 -8.91 13.57
N ALA A 56 11.48 -8.38 13.82
CA ALA A 56 10.70 -8.69 15.02
C ALA A 56 10.40 -10.20 15.12
N GLY A 57 10.02 -10.83 14.02
CA GLY A 57 9.81 -12.28 13.96
C GLY A 57 11.08 -13.08 14.24
N SER A 58 12.23 -12.66 13.69
CA SER A 58 13.51 -13.36 13.84
C SER A 58 13.99 -13.46 15.30
N VAL A 59 13.66 -12.46 16.12
CA VAL A 59 14.03 -12.39 17.54
C VAL A 59 12.92 -12.81 18.49
N ALA A 60 11.69 -12.96 18.01
CA ALA A 60 10.52 -13.31 18.82
C ALA A 60 9.91 -14.66 18.40
N HIS A 61 10.74 -15.62 17.98
CA HIS A 61 10.31 -16.97 17.60
C HIS A 61 9.23 -17.02 16.51
N GLY A 62 9.13 -15.99 15.65
CA GLY A 62 8.13 -15.87 14.59
C GLY A 62 6.73 -15.47 15.05
N GLU A 63 6.56 -14.89 16.25
CA GLU A 63 5.27 -14.48 16.79
C GLU A 63 4.57 -13.38 15.95
N CYS A 64 3.34 -13.65 15.49
CA CYS A 64 2.57 -12.74 14.62
C CYS A 64 2.35 -11.36 15.22
N GLU A 65 1.97 -11.28 16.49
CA GLU A 65 1.61 -10.02 17.15
C GLU A 65 2.79 -9.04 17.16
N ARG A 66 3.99 -9.54 17.48
CA ARG A 66 5.22 -8.74 17.42
C ARG A 66 5.51 -8.25 15.99
N MET A 67 5.29 -9.11 15.00
CA MET A 67 5.53 -8.81 13.59
C MET A 67 4.54 -7.76 13.06
N SER A 68 3.24 -7.91 13.35
CA SER A 68 2.21 -6.95 12.94
C SER A 68 2.40 -5.60 13.61
N HIS A 69 2.66 -5.56 14.92
CA HIS A 69 2.96 -4.33 15.64
C HIS A 69 4.15 -3.58 15.04
N ALA A 70 5.24 -4.30 14.74
CA ALA A 70 6.43 -3.70 14.13
C ALA A 70 6.18 -3.16 12.71
N ALA A 71 5.37 -3.87 11.91
CA ALA A 71 4.95 -3.42 10.58
C ALA A 71 4.08 -2.16 10.65
N ILE A 72 3.04 -2.19 11.48
CA ILE A 72 2.07 -1.09 11.61
C ILE A 72 2.77 0.17 12.11
N LEU A 73 3.67 0.07 13.08
CA LEU A 73 4.47 1.21 13.54
C LEU A 73 5.32 1.84 12.42
N ALA A 74 5.87 1.04 11.52
CA ALA A 74 6.61 1.55 10.36
C ALA A 74 5.70 2.24 9.32
N LEU A 75 4.48 1.74 9.18
CA LEU A 75 3.51 2.23 8.20
C LEU A 75 2.65 3.40 8.71
N LEU A 76 2.58 3.60 10.03
CA LEU A 76 1.71 4.59 10.67
C LEU A 76 1.75 5.98 10.01
N PRO A 77 2.93 6.56 9.68
CA PRO A 77 2.99 7.88 9.04
C PRO A 77 2.32 7.94 7.66
N SER A 78 2.17 6.81 6.97
CA SER A 78 1.59 6.78 5.61
C SER A 78 0.08 6.93 5.62
N PHE A 79 -0.61 6.51 6.68
CA PHE A 79 -2.08 6.54 6.77
C PHE A 79 -2.60 7.44 7.92
N HIS A 80 -1.82 7.70 8.97
CA HIS A 80 -2.19 8.59 10.06
C HIS A 80 -1.10 9.63 10.37
N SER A 81 -1.46 10.91 10.29
CA SER A 81 -0.59 11.99 10.78
C SER A 81 -0.74 12.15 12.29
N PHE A 82 0.33 11.91 13.04
CA PHE A 82 0.43 12.21 14.48
C PHE A 82 1.43 13.34 14.79
N ILE A 83 2.21 13.75 13.79
CA ILE A 83 3.18 14.85 13.86
C ILE A 83 2.44 16.14 13.49
N GLY A 84 1.66 16.68 14.44
CA GLY A 84 0.87 17.90 14.23
C GLY A 84 -0.45 17.96 15.00
N MET A 85 -0.88 16.86 15.61
CA MET A 85 -2.02 16.88 16.53
C MET A 85 -1.68 17.73 17.76
N ARG A 86 -2.46 18.79 17.99
CA ARG A 86 -2.45 19.55 19.25
C ARG A 86 -3.24 18.75 20.28
N THR A 87 -2.55 18.13 21.23
CA THR A 87 -3.16 17.68 22.47
C THR A 87 -3.37 18.90 23.37
N PRO A 88 -4.56 19.14 23.93
CA PRO A 88 -4.82 20.28 24.83
C PRO A 88 -3.89 20.31 26.06
N GLU A 89 -3.35 19.16 26.46
CA GLU A 89 -2.59 18.98 27.70
C GLU A 89 -1.07 19.10 27.55
N VAL A 90 -0.53 19.07 26.32
CA VAL A 90 0.91 19.12 26.08
C VAL A 90 1.21 20.18 25.03
N GLY A 91 1.87 21.26 25.48
CA GLY A 91 2.24 22.42 24.68
C GLY A 91 2.77 22.03 23.30
N GLY A 92 2.15 22.58 22.26
CA GLY A 92 2.37 22.18 20.88
C GLY A 92 3.75 22.57 20.37
N GLU A 93 4.72 21.66 20.48
CA GLU A 93 5.98 21.74 19.75
C GLU A 93 5.98 20.74 18.59
N HIS A 94 6.15 21.28 17.38
CA HIS A 94 6.17 20.51 16.14
C HIS A 94 7.45 19.69 16.06
N GLY A 95 7.33 18.39 15.78
CA GLY A 95 8.48 17.51 15.53
C GLY A 95 9.26 17.15 16.78
N GLY A 96 9.25 15.87 17.17
CA GLY A 96 10.22 15.31 18.14
C GLY A 96 10.23 15.88 19.56
N GLY A 97 9.34 16.82 19.91
CA GLY A 97 9.27 17.42 21.24
C GLY A 97 8.75 16.51 22.36
N VAL A 98 8.66 17.07 23.57
CA VAL A 98 8.08 16.44 24.77
C VAL A 98 6.72 15.82 24.41
N GLY A 99 6.51 14.54 24.75
CA GLY A 99 5.28 13.80 24.43
C GLY A 99 5.22 13.13 23.03
N ALA A 100 6.30 13.13 22.24
CA ALA A 100 6.34 12.36 20.98
C ALA A 100 6.08 10.84 21.15
N PRO A 101 6.64 10.15 22.17
CA PRO A 101 6.32 8.74 22.42
C PRO A 101 4.84 8.53 22.77
N GLU A 102 4.24 9.46 23.51
CA GLU A 102 2.85 9.40 23.93
C GLU A 102 1.90 9.59 22.74
N ARG A 103 2.18 10.57 21.86
CA ARG A 103 1.43 10.74 20.60
C ARG A 103 1.51 9.51 19.69
N LEU A 104 2.69 8.89 19.61
CA LEU A 104 2.86 7.65 18.88
C LEU A 104 2.04 6.52 19.51
N ALA A 105 2.07 6.39 20.84
CA ALA A 105 1.29 5.39 21.56
C ALA A 105 -0.22 5.59 21.37
N MET A 106 -0.73 6.83 21.46
CA MET A 106 -2.13 7.16 21.19
C MET A 106 -2.54 6.86 19.75
N ALA A 107 -1.66 7.12 18.78
CA ALA A 107 -1.92 6.80 17.38
C ALA A 107 -1.88 5.28 17.11
N PHE A 108 -1.02 4.55 17.79
CA PHE A 108 -0.84 3.11 17.61
C PHE A 108 -1.86 2.25 18.35
N ALA A 109 -2.23 2.62 19.59
CA ALA A 109 -3.14 1.86 20.45
C ALA A 109 -4.45 1.40 19.78
N PRO A 110 -5.21 2.26 19.05
CA PRO A 110 -6.41 1.82 18.34
C PRO A 110 -6.13 0.82 17.20
N ARG A 111 -4.89 0.73 16.72
CA ARG A 111 -4.53 -0.03 15.50
C ARG A 111 -3.66 -1.24 15.79
N ARG A 112 -3.39 -1.52 17.07
CA ARG A 112 -2.57 -2.67 17.50
C ARG A 112 -3.10 -4.00 16.96
N ASP A 113 -4.43 -4.13 16.88
CA ASP A 113 -5.13 -5.32 16.39
C ASP A 113 -5.14 -5.41 14.86
N ASN A 114 -4.28 -4.67 14.18
CA ASN A 114 -4.10 -4.67 12.72
C ASN A 114 -5.35 -4.24 11.94
N ARG A 115 -6.21 -3.38 12.51
CA ARG A 115 -7.42 -2.90 11.82
C ARG A 115 -7.45 -1.38 11.66
N TYR A 116 -7.91 -0.94 10.49
CA TYR A 116 -8.34 0.43 10.30
C TYR A 116 -9.60 0.71 11.10
N GLN A 117 -9.67 1.90 11.68
CA GLN A 117 -10.84 2.37 12.42
C GLN A 117 -11.57 3.46 11.64
N ALA A 118 -12.84 3.22 11.33
CA ALA A 118 -13.69 4.23 10.71
C ALA A 118 -13.75 5.49 11.60
N GLY A 119 -13.66 6.67 10.97
CA GLY A 119 -13.58 7.96 11.65
C GLY A 119 -12.14 8.39 11.95
N LEU A 120 -11.29 7.52 12.51
CA LEU A 120 -9.88 7.82 12.76
C LEU A 120 -9.01 7.68 11.51
N ASP A 121 -9.28 6.67 10.68
CA ASP A 121 -8.60 6.37 9.41
C ASP A 121 -9.47 6.74 8.20
N GLY A 122 -10.36 7.72 8.36
CA GLY A 122 -11.33 8.10 7.34
C GLY A 122 -12.42 7.06 7.17
N VAL A 123 -12.67 6.62 5.94
CA VAL A 123 -13.71 5.63 5.60
C VAL A 123 -13.19 4.18 5.61
N HIS A 124 -11.89 3.99 5.82
CA HIS A 124 -11.26 2.68 5.67
C HIS A 124 -11.51 1.78 6.87
N THR A 125 -11.75 0.51 6.60
CA THR A 125 -11.95 -0.54 7.60
C THR A 125 -11.15 -1.79 7.23
N GLY A 126 -11.18 -2.80 8.10
CA GLY A 126 -10.50 -4.09 7.86
C GLY A 126 -9.00 -4.02 8.11
N SER A 127 -8.27 -5.04 7.63
CA SER A 127 -6.85 -5.22 7.96
C SER A 127 -5.96 -4.14 7.36
N ILE A 128 -4.95 -3.69 8.11
CA ILE A 128 -3.92 -2.75 7.62
C ILE A 128 -2.87 -3.50 6.81
N VAL A 129 -2.32 -4.58 7.38
CA VAL A 129 -1.34 -5.45 6.73
C VAL A 129 -1.78 -6.89 6.73
N TRP A 130 -1.46 -7.64 5.68
CA TRP A 130 -1.45 -9.10 5.73
C TRP A 130 -0.01 -9.58 5.74
N ILE A 131 0.29 -10.51 6.63
CA ILE A 131 1.63 -11.07 6.80
C ILE A 131 1.52 -12.57 6.58
N ASN A 132 2.10 -13.03 5.48
CA ASN A 132 2.37 -14.44 5.24
C ASN A 132 3.85 -14.69 5.53
N ARG A 133 4.15 -15.73 6.30
CA ARG A 133 5.52 -16.10 6.67
C ARG A 133 5.84 -17.51 6.19
N GLY A 134 7.03 -17.69 5.65
CA GLY A 134 7.63 -18.97 5.31
C GLY A 134 8.87 -19.22 6.15
N LEU A 135 9.18 -20.50 6.37
CA LEU A 135 10.46 -20.92 6.90
C LEU A 135 11.22 -21.62 5.78
N ALA A 136 12.38 -21.06 5.43
CA ALA A 136 13.31 -21.67 4.50
C ALA A 136 14.57 -22.13 5.23
N GLY A 137 15.22 -23.16 4.70
CA GLY A 137 16.44 -23.72 5.26
C GLY A 137 16.21 -24.86 6.26
N GLY A 138 17.18 -25.76 6.24
CA GLY A 138 17.41 -26.93 7.08
C GLY A 138 18.83 -27.37 6.77
N GLY A 139 19.60 -27.77 7.78
CA GLY A 139 21.01 -28.12 7.59
C GLY A 139 21.20 -29.22 6.54
N VAL A 140 22.37 -29.27 5.92
CA VAL A 140 22.81 -30.45 5.17
C VAL A 140 23.14 -31.52 6.21
N GLU A 141 22.68 -32.76 6.04
CA GLU A 141 23.09 -33.88 6.91
C GLU A 141 24.61 -34.05 6.82
N SER A 142 25.36 -33.56 7.83
CA SER A 142 26.80 -33.75 7.92
C SER A 142 27.12 -34.73 9.06
N PRO A 143 27.99 -35.73 8.87
CA PRO A 143 28.38 -36.67 9.92
C PRO A 143 29.06 -36.03 11.14
N GLN A 144 29.49 -34.77 11.03
CA GLN A 144 30.23 -34.03 12.05
C GLN A 144 29.33 -33.26 13.05
N ASP A 145 28.00 -33.21 12.86
CA ASP A 145 27.06 -32.42 13.67
C ASP A 145 26.56 -33.10 14.97
N ARG A 146 27.36 -33.98 15.59
CA ARG A 146 26.93 -34.70 16.82
C ARG A 146 27.20 -33.95 18.13
N GLY A 147 27.62 -32.69 18.08
CA GLY A 147 27.98 -31.88 19.25
C GLY A 147 27.11 -30.65 19.46
N PHE A 148 25.98 -30.84 20.16
CA PHE A 148 25.36 -29.86 21.08
C PHE A 148 24.32 -28.80 20.62
N ASP A 149 23.91 -28.64 19.34
CA ASP A 149 22.75 -27.75 18.97
C ASP A 149 22.10 -28.09 17.58
N ASP A 150 21.46 -29.26 17.50
CA ASP A 150 20.56 -29.83 16.47
C ASP A 150 20.65 -29.34 14.98
N PRO A 151 21.04 -30.20 14.00
CA PRO A 151 21.08 -29.86 12.58
C PRO A 151 19.68 -29.57 12.02
N GLY A 152 19.34 -28.28 11.96
CA GLY A 152 17.99 -27.77 11.64
C GLY A 152 17.65 -26.42 12.29
N HIS A 153 18.49 -25.94 13.22
CA HIS A 153 18.33 -24.65 13.90
C HIS A 153 18.54 -23.42 13.00
N LEU A 154 19.31 -23.56 11.91
CA LEU A 154 19.54 -22.50 10.92
C LEU A 154 18.32 -22.30 10.02
N ARG A 155 17.30 -21.63 10.56
CA ARG A 155 16.10 -21.26 9.81
C ARG A 155 16.20 -19.83 9.30
N ARG A 156 15.70 -19.63 8.09
CA ARG A 156 15.47 -18.31 7.49
C ARG A 156 13.97 -18.04 7.52
N LEU A 157 13.59 -16.91 8.07
CA LEU A 157 12.23 -16.40 8.04
C LEU A 157 12.05 -15.58 6.77
N GLU A 158 11.14 -16.02 5.92
CA GLU A 158 10.67 -15.28 4.76
C GLU A 158 9.34 -14.65 5.11
N VAL A 159 9.19 -13.36 4.88
CA VAL A 159 7.94 -12.64 5.13
C VAL A 159 7.49 -12.00 3.84
N ARG A 160 6.27 -12.29 3.44
CA ARG A 160 5.51 -11.56 2.43
C ARG A 160 4.49 -10.70 3.14
N LEU A 161 4.63 -9.39 2.99
CA LEU A 161 3.76 -8.39 3.57
C LEU A 161 2.94 -7.75 2.46
N ILE A 162 1.63 -7.71 2.64
CA ILE A 162 0.71 -6.96 1.79
C ILE A 162 0.19 -5.80 2.61
N TYR A 163 0.51 -4.59 2.19
CA TYR A 163 0.02 -3.37 2.82
C TYR A 163 -1.17 -2.82 2.04
N TRP A 164 -2.31 -2.66 2.72
CA TRP A 164 -3.52 -2.07 2.15
C TRP A 164 -3.48 -0.54 2.20
N TYR A 165 -2.70 0.08 1.33
CA TYR A 165 -2.46 1.52 1.36
C TYR A 165 -3.74 2.32 1.07
N PRO A 166 -4.20 3.21 1.98
CA PRO A 166 -5.35 4.07 1.75
C PRO A 166 -4.94 5.24 0.85
N MET A 167 -5.57 5.32 -0.32
CA MET A 167 -5.28 6.38 -1.28
C MET A 167 -5.88 7.70 -0.80
N ARG A 168 -5.16 8.82 -0.97
CA ARG A 168 -5.48 10.08 -0.27
C ARG A 168 -6.32 11.05 -1.08
N ILE A 169 -6.18 11.07 -2.41
CA ILE A 169 -6.80 12.07 -3.27
C ILE A 169 -8.11 11.53 -3.84
N PRO A 170 -9.30 11.92 -3.33
CA PRO A 170 -10.56 11.24 -3.64
C PRO A 170 -10.88 11.13 -5.14
N PHE A 171 -10.65 12.20 -5.90
CA PHE A 171 -10.89 12.21 -7.35
C PHE A 171 -9.98 11.25 -8.10
N ALA A 172 -8.68 11.25 -7.78
CA ALA A 172 -7.72 10.33 -8.38
C ALA A 172 -7.99 8.87 -7.97
N ASN A 173 -8.39 8.64 -6.71
CA ASN A 173 -8.66 7.31 -6.16
C ASN A 173 -9.70 6.53 -6.98
N TRP A 174 -10.80 7.19 -7.37
CA TRP A 174 -11.85 6.56 -8.17
C TRP A 174 -11.35 6.17 -9.56
N VAL A 175 -10.62 7.06 -10.24
CA VAL A 175 -10.06 6.76 -11.57
C VAL A 175 -9.03 5.64 -11.47
N MET A 176 -8.08 5.76 -10.54
CA MET A 176 -6.98 4.81 -10.36
C MET A 176 -7.48 3.43 -9.95
N SER A 177 -8.45 3.33 -9.03
CA SER A 177 -9.02 2.03 -8.64
C SER A 177 -9.67 1.31 -9.82
N ARG A 178 -10.40 2.03 -10.69
CA ARG A 178 -10.97 1.44 -11.92
C ARG A 178 -9.90 0.98 -12.90
N MET A 179 -8.86 1.80 -13.11
CA MET A 179 -7.73 1.42 -13.97
C MET A 179 -7.02 0.18 -13.43
N PHE A 180 -6.82 0.08 -12.11
CA PHE A 180 -6.19 -1.08 -11.50
C PHE A 180 -7.07 -2.33 -11.59
N LEU A 181 -8.38 -2.22 -11.33
CA LEU A 181 -9.29 -3.36 -11.47
C LEU A 181 -9.31 -3.91 -12.90
N ALA A 182 -9.25 -3.02 -13.91
CA ALA A 182 -9.15 -3.39 -15.31
C ALA A 182 -7.79 -4.04 -15.63
N GLN A 183 -6.68 -3.41 -15.21
CA GLN A 183 -5.32 -3.92 -15.44
C GLN A 183 -5.08 -5.29 -14.79
N LEU A 184 -5.72 -5.55 -13.65
CA LEU A 184 -5.61 -6.80 -12.91
C LEU A 184 -6.63 -7.87 -13.36
N GLY A 185 -7.48 -7.56 -14.35
CA GLY A 185 -8.50 -8.47 -14.87
C GLY A 185 -9.55 -8.87 -13.82
N ILE A 186 -9.84 -7.99 -12.86
CA ILE A 186 -10.79 -8.23 -11.76
C ILE A 186 -12.20 -7.82 -12.19
N GLN A 187 -12.29 -6.72 -12.95
CA GLN A 187 -13.53 -6.26 -13.56
C GLN A 187 -13.22 -5.86 -15.00
N ASP A 188 -14.03 -6.35 -15.94
CA ASP A 188 -14.00 -5.84 -17.31
C ASP A 188 -14.37 -4.36 -17.29
N TYR A 189 -13.58 -3.54 -17.99
CA TYR A 189 -13.90 -2.13 -18.16
C TYR A 189 -15.12 -2.00 -19.07
N THR A 190 -16.32 -1.89 -18.48
CA THR A 190 -17.59 -1.78 -19.22
C THR A 190 -17.98 -0.34 -19.58
N ALA A 191 -17.18 0.65 -19.17
CA ALA A 191 -17.39 2.05 -19.56
C ALA A 191 -16.94 2.29 -21.01
N ALA A 192 -17.42 3.38 -21.63
CA ALA A 192 -17.10 3.73 -23.02
C ALA A 192 -15.59 3.95 -23.19
N ASN A 193 -14.87 2.89 -23.55
CA ASN A 193 -13.46 2.97 -23.87
C ASN A 193 -13.32 3.68 -25.23
N PRO A 194 -12.77 4.91 -25.28
CA PRO A 194 -12.64 5.67 -26.53
C PRO A 194 -11.65 5.02 -27.51
N LEU A 195 -10.91 4.00 -27.08
CA LEU A 195 -9.97 3.23 -27.87
C LEU A 195 -10.51 1.86 -28.32
N VAL A 196 -11.78 1.50 -28.04
CA VAL A 196 -12.36 0.20 -28.44
C VAL A 196 -12.22 -0.06 -29.95
N LEU A 197 -12.34 0.99 -30.77
CA LEU A 197 -12.15 0.92 -32.22
C LEU A 197 -10.69 0.67 -32.59
N ALA A 198 -9.73 1.29 -31.89
CA ALA A 198 -8.30 1.09 -32.12
C ALA A 198 -7.85 -0.30 -31.64
N GLU A 199 -8.33 -0.73 -30.46
CA GLU A 199 -8.04 -2.03 -29.85
C GLU A 199 -8.58 -3.20 -30.69
N ARG A 200 -9.82 -3.08 -31.19
CA ARG A 200 -10.44 -4.07 -32.08
C ARG A 200 -9.70 -4.17 -33.42
N ASN A 201 -9.27 -3.05 -33.99
CA ASN A 201 -8.58 -3.03 -35.29
C ASN A 201 -7.12 -3.46 -35.22
N ALA A 202 -6.46 -3.22 -34.08
CA ALA A 202 -5.05 -3.53 -33.91
C ALA A 202 -4.80 -4.92 -33.29
N ASN A 203 -5.86 -5.70 -33.02
CA ASN A 203 -5.79 -7.00 -32.36
C ASN A 203 -4.93 -6.97 -31.07
N TRP A 204 -5.07 -5.90 -30.28
CA TRP A 204 -4.39 -5.72 -29.00
C TRP A 204 -5.02 -6.55 -27.86
N GLY A 205 -5.90 -7.51 -28.20
CA GLY A 205 -6.40 -8.46 -27.22
C GLY A 205 -5.24 -9.24 -26.60
N ALA A 206 -5.25 -9.39 -25.28
CA ALA A 206 -4.33 -10.16 -24.43
C ALA A 206 -3.06 -10.64 -25.15
N GLY A 207 -2.24 -9.69 -25.61
CA GLY A 207 -1.05 -9.99 -26.37
C GLY A 207 -0.01 -10.67 -25.51
N GLU A 208 0.96 -11.28 -26.17
CA GLU A 208 2.13 -12.02 -25.67
C GLU A 208 2.96 -11.27 -24.59
N PHE A 209 2.70 -9.97 -24.35
CA PHE A 209 3.33 -9.11 -23.35
C PHE A 209 2.43 -8.73 -22.16
N THR A 210 1.16 -9.14 -22.16
CA THR A 210 0.23 -9.03 -21.03
C THR A 210 0.27 -10.30 -20.21
N SER A 211 1.39 -10.56 -19.52
CA SER A 211 1.28 -11.36 -18.29
C SER A 211 0.48 -10.50 -17.31
N THR A 212 -0.84 -10.67 -17.30
CA THR A 212 -1.70 -10.08 -16.27
C THR A 212 -1.08 -10.47 -14.93
N TYR A 213 -0.55 -9.49 -14.20
CA TYR A 213 -0.06 -9.72 -12.86
C TYR A 213 -1.25 -10.21 -12.04
N ALA A 214 -1.32 -11.53 -11.85
CA ALA A 214 -2.43 -12.17 -11.21
C ALA A 214 -2.23 -12.06 -9.71
N LEU A 215 -3.01 -11.20 -9.06
CA LEU A 215 -3.12 -11.20 -7.61
C LEU A 215 -3.64 -12.57 -7.16
N ALA A 216 -3.15 -13.02 -6.00
CA ALA A 216 -3.74 -14.14 -5.29
C ALA A 216 -5.24 -13.91 -5.08
N ALA A 217 -6.04 -14.98 -5.16
CA ALA A 217 -7.50 -14.91 -5.18
C ALA A 217 -8.06 -14.17 -3.95
N ASP A 218 -7.49 -14.40 -2.77
CA ASP A 218 -7.91 -13.75 -1.53
C ASP A 218 -7.62 -12.24 -1.52
N VAL A 219 -6.48 -11.81 -2.06
CA VAL A 219 -6.15 -10.38 -2.22
C VAL A 219 -7.08 -9.73 -3.25
N ARG A 220 -7.40 -10.46 -4.32
CA ARG A 220 -8.34 -9.99 -5.35
C ARG A 220 -9.73 -9.75 -4.77
N ASP A 221 -10.24 -10.71 -4.02
CA ASP A 221 -11.59 -10.64 -3.43
C ASP A 221 -11.70 -9.53 -2.39
N GLU A 222 -10.66 -9.36 -1.56
CA GLU A 222 -10.60 -8.26 -0.59
C GLU A 222 -10.52 -6.89 -1.28
N LEU A 223 -9.73 -6.76 -2.35
CA LEU A 223 -9.65 -5.52 -3.13
C LEU A 223 -11.02 -5.19 -3.76
N ALA A 224 -11.67 -6.16 -4.38
CA ALA A 224 -13.00 -5.99 -4.96
C ALA A 224 -14.04 -5.58 -3.90
N SER A 225 -14.01 -6.23 -2.73
CA SER A 225 -14.88 -5.92 -1.57
C SER A 225 -14.68 -4.49 -1.07
N ARG A 226 -13.44 -4.03 -0.90
CA ARG A 226 -13.13 -2.66 -0.45
C ARG A 226 -13.55 -1.61 -1.48
N VAL A 227 -13.28 -1.85 -2.76
CA VAL A 227 -13.74 -0.94 -3.82
C VAL A 227 -15.27 -0.87 -3.90
N GLY A 228 -15.96 -2.00 -3.72
CA GLY A 228 -17.42 -2.05 -3.62
C GLY A 228 -17.99 -1.19 -2.47
N ARG A 229 -17.25 -1.11 -1.35
CA ARG A 229 -17.56 -0.25 -0.20
C ARG A 229 -17.10 1.21 -0.37
N ARG A 230 -16.53 1.57 -1.53
CA ARG A 230 -15.91 2.88 -1.82
C ARG A 230 -14.72 3.20 -0.90
N GLU A 231 -14.11 2.17 -0.35
CA GLU A 231 -12.86 2.25 0.42
C GLU A 231 -11.68 2.07 -0.52
N TYR A 232 -11.24 3.17 -1.14
CA TYR A 232 -10.18 3.11 -2.15
C TYR A 232 -8.81 2.82 -1.54
N VAL A 233 -8.34 1.58 -1.70
CA VAL A 233 -7.02 1.13 -1.27
C VAL A 233 -6.23 0.53 -2.43
N PHE A 234 -4.91 0.50 -2.30
CA PHE A 234 -4.02 -0.19 -3.22
C PHE A 234 -3.18 -1.23 -2.47
N PRO A 235 -3.18 -2.51 -2.88
CA PRO A 235 -2.38 -3.55 -2.24
C PRO A 235 -0.91 -3.40 -2.68
N ILE A 236 -0.03 -3.13 -1.72
CA ILE A 236 1.41 -3.08 -1.93
C ILE A 236 2.03 -4.37 -1.39
N GLU A 237 2.46 -5.25 -2.28
CA GLU A 237 3.18 -6.48 -1.93
C GLU A 237 4.69 -6.20 -1.79
N THR A 238 5.26 -6.56 -0.65
CA THR A 238 6.70 -6.53 -0.40
C THR A 238 7.13 -7.80 0.32
N SER A 239 8.36 -8.22 0.11
CA SER A 239 8.91 -9.38 0.80
C SER A 239 10.27 -9.06 1.39
N PHE A 240 10.58 -9.66 2.53
CA PHE A 240 11.90 -9.60 3.14
C PHE A 240 12.24 -10.97 3.74
N THR A 241 13.54 -11.27 3.83
CA THR A 241 14.02 -12.53 4.37
C THR A 241 15.18 -12.30 5.32
N MET A 242 15.19 -13.01 6.45
CA MET A 242 16.23 -12.86 7.47
C MET A 242 16.49 -14.19 8.18
N ARG A 243 17.73 -14.41 8.63
CA ARG A 243 18.05 -15.56 9.49
C ARG A 243 17.36 -15.39 10.85
N MET A 244 16.79 -16.48 11.36
CA MET A 244 16.24 -16.54 12.71
C MET A 244 17.37 -16.40 13.75
N MET A 245 17.19 -15.50 14.72
CA MET A 245 18.08 -15.34 15.89
C MET A 245 17.59 -16.13 17.10
N THR A 246 16.36 -16.65 17.02
CA THR A 246 15.72 -17.45 18.06
C THR A 246 15.19 -18.74 17.46
N PRO A 247 15.10 -19.83 18.24
CA PRO A 247 14.52 -21.07 17.75
C PRO A 247 13.05 -20.86 17.39
N VAL A 248 12.60 -21.49 16.31
CA VAL A 248 11.21 -21.49 15.87
C VAL A 248 10.35 -22.21 16.92
N LYS A 249 9.23 -21.62 17.35
CA LYS A 249 8.26 -22.32 18.20
C LYS A 249 7.11 -22.84 17.34
N ALA A 250 6.89 -24.16 17.33
CA ALA A 250 5.86 -24.80 16.53
C ALA A 250 4.46 -24.15 16.66
N ARG A 251 4.08 -23.73 17.88
CA ARG A 251 2.81 -23.03 18.14
C ARG A 251 2.61 -21.75 17.33
N HIS A 252 3.68 -21.04 16.97
CA HIS A 252 3.62 -19.81 16.19
C HIS A 252 3.58 -20.07 14.69
N PHE A 253 3.75 -21.32 14.23
CA PHE A 253 3.75 -21.71 12.82
C PHE A 253 2.67 -22.75 12.51
N ALA A 254 1.63 -22.85 13.34
CA ALA A 254 0.45 -23.66 13.04
C ALA A 254 -0.24 -23.18 11.74
N SER A 255 -0.21 -21.88 11.48
CA SER A 255 -0.54 -21.25 10.20
C SER A 255 0.62 -20.39 9.71
N MET A 256 0.84 -20.38 8.40
CA MET A 256 1.78 -19.47 7.75
C MET A 256 1.23 -18.05 7.64
N ASP A 257 -0.09 -17.89 7.61
CA ASP A 257 -0.75 -16.60 7.66
C ASP A 257 -0.90 -16.10 9.09
N CYS A 258 -0.59 -14.82 9.29
CA CYS A 258 -0.93 -14.12 10.52
C CYS A 258 -2.40 -13.69 10.56
N PRO A 259 -2.95 -13.49 11.78
CA PRO A 259 -4.30 -12.95 11.94
C PRO A 259 -4.48 -11.64 11.17
N ARG A 260 -5.58 -11.57 10.42
CA ARG A 260 -5.97 -10.45 9.58
C ARG A 260 -6.95 -9.55 10.33
#